data_AF-A0A8J3JDX7-F1
#
_entry.id   AF-A0A8J3JDX7-F1
#
_cell.length_a   1.000
_cell.length_b   1.000
_cell.length_c   1.000
_cell.angle_alpha   90.00
_cell.angle_beta   90.00
_cell.angle_gamma   90.00
#
_symmetry.space_group_name_H-M   'P 1'
#
loop_
_entity.id
_entity.type
_entity.pdbx_description
1 polymer ?
#
loop_
_entity_poly.entity_id
_entity_poly.type
_entity_poly.pdbx_seq_one_letter_code
_entity_poly.pdbx_strand_id
1 'polypeptide(L)'
;MSSTEPARTDTDLRTAAETGDLDAMCGLGILTEEQGDSDEAERWFRRAAVAGHGQAMCRLASLLDDRDEFRAAEPWYRRAIDTGHTHAALALAVSYENAGRTDEAERCFRRAADTGDLPAETMYLLGLRREGHGLDGEAERWYRAAAEGGDLDAMHRLAVLLDIRGDRSEALQWYQRRFRRDADAGGVSAMVRLGDTLCRADEPQEAQQWYRRAADVGDVDAMRKLGDLLRRADDTHGAERWYRRAIEAGATEAMPELADLLARRSVAEGAEWWYRCAIGAREEDAMFRLGSMLADDSIAFAWDKEKDDDPVDEIRAALDRLPLAQVMPLVHAARERDPEAGRTLGSLLIARGYRKEGTRCYWTAARHGYLPAVSELAELLRAEAPRETESDDDDADDELDETDRACRLEQVLAAWDDRDAGEPRYRRAAASGRPVAMNWLGVLLVHWGDTGEAEQWFRRAGAQDRCVGPRLNLAVLLDDQGRQEEARQWRQRVADRFAQEVAESEAEALEDRGLTRYDDRTYRERARKAVQ
;
A
#
# COMPACT_ATOMS: atom_id res chain seq x y z
N MET A 1 32.08 4.71 50.46
CA MET A 1 32.91 3.50 50.57
C MET A 1 31.96 2.32 50.51
N SER A 2 31.73 1.79 49.31
CA SER A 2 30.87 0.63 49.09
C SER A 2 31.68 -0.61 49.42
N SER A 3 31.33 -1.29 50.51
CA SER A 3 31.86 -2.60 50.85
C SER A 3 31.14 -3.64 50.00
N THR A 4 31.75 -4.08 48.92
CA THR A 4 31.38 -5.29 48.19
C THR A 4 31.91 -6.47 49.00
N GLU A 5 31.01 -7.19 49.69
CA GLU A 5 31.35 -8.51 50.24
C GLU A 5 31.73 -9.47 49.10
N PRO A 6 32.76 -10.32 49.27
CA PRO A 6 33.10 -11.33 48.28
C PRO A 6 31.98 -12.37 48.16
N ALA A 7 31.68 -12.81 46.94
CA ALA A 7 30.74 -13.90 46.68
C ALA A 7 31.15 -15.15 47.51
N ARG A 8 30.28 -15.59 48.42
CA ARG A 8 30.49 -16.80 49.24
C ARG A 8 30.62 -18.02 48.31
N THR A 9 31.60 -18.89 48.54
CA THR A 9 31.73 -20.15 47.79
C THR A 9 30.63 -21.14 48.22
N ASP A 10 30.28 -22.13 47.38
CA ASP A 10 29.28 -23.18 47.71
C ASP A 10 29.55 -23.85 49.07
N THR A 11 30.83 -24.07 49.38
CA THR A 11 31.29 -24.67 50.64
C THR A 11 31.06 -23.74 51.84
N ASP A 12 31.26 -22.43 51.68
CA ASP A 12 30.99 -21.44 52.73
C ASP A 12 29.49 -21.28 52.98
N LEU A 13 28.68 -21.32 51.91
CA LEU A 13 27.22 -21.29 51.97
C LEU A 13 26.64 -22.53 52.67
N ARG A 14 27.14 -23.73 52.35
CA ARG A 14 26.77 -24.97 53.05
C ARG A 14 27.08 -24.93 54.53
N THR A 15 28.28 -24.50 54.89
CA THR A 15 28.69 -24.40 56.30
C THR A 15 27.80 -23.41 57.06
N ALA A 16 27.52 -22.25 56.47
CA ALA A 16 26.62 -21.26 57.07
C ALA A 16 25.17 -21.79 57.21
N ALA A 17 24.63 -22.44 56.17
CA ALA A 17 23.31 -23.05 56.21
C ALA A 17 23.20 -24.15 57.28
N GLU A 18 24.23 -24.97 57.46
CA GLU A 18 24.27 -25.99 58.51
C GLU A 18 24.25 -25.38 59.93
N THR A 19 24.95 -24.25 60.12
CA THR A 19 25.03 -23.53 61.40
C THR A 19 23.76 -22.77 61.79
N GLY A 20 22.75 -22.68 60.91
CA GLY A 20 21.46 -22.06 61.24
C GLY A 20 21.19 -20.72 60.55
N ASP A 21 22.08 -20.23 59.70
CA ASP A 21 21.88 -18.98 58.94
C ASP A 21 20.75 -19.16 57.92
N LEU A 22 19.65 -18.42 58.11
CA LEU A 22 18.43 -18.53 57.31
C LEU A 22 18.63 -18.04 55.87
N ASP A 23 19.43 -16.99 55.67
CA ASP A 23 19.76 -16.46 54.36
C ASP A 23 20.65 -17.45 53.61
N ALA A 24 21.59 -18.08 54.32
CA ALA A 24 22.43 -19.14 53.74
C ALA A 24 21.62 -20.39 53.39
N MET A 25 20.66 -20.81 54.22
CA MET A 25 19.74 -21.91 53.88
C MET A 25 18.89 -21.59 52.65
N CYS A 26 18.35 -20.37 52.56
CA CYS A 26 17.58 -19.94 51.39
C CYS A 26 18.46 -19.87 50.13
N GLY A 27 19.66 -19.29 50.23
CA GLY A 27 20.62 -19.19 49.14
C GLY A 27 21.11 -20.54 48.64
N LEU A 28 21.36 -21.49 49.56
CA LEU A 28 21.72 -22.85 49.21
C LEU A 28 20.58 -23.58 48.51
N GLY A 29 19.34 -23.39 48.97
CA GLY A 29 18.15 -23.92 48.30
C GLY A 29 18.04 -23.46 46.84
N ILE A 30 18.26 -22.16 46.58
CA ILE A 30 18.25 -21.60 45.21
C ILE A 30 19.36 -22.22 44.35
N LEU A 31 20.58 -22.33 44.89
CA LEU A 31 21.70 -22.94 44.17
C LEU A 31 21.44 -24.41 43.81
N THR A 32 20.88 -25.19 44.73
CA THR A 32 20.54 -26.60 44.47
C THR A 32 19.38 -26.76 43.48
N GLU A 33 18.42 -25.83 43.51
CA GLU A 33 17.33 -25.74 42.53
C GLU A 33 17.88 -25.45 41.12
N GLU A 34 18.81 -24.50 40.98
CA GLU A 34 19.49 -24.20 39.70
C GLU A 34 20.34 -25.36 39.18
N GLN A 35 20.87 -26.20 40.08
CA GLN A 35 21.61 -27.42 39.74
C GLN A 35 20.68 -28.60 39.38
N GLY A 36 19.36 -28.44 39.52
CA GLY A 36 18.35 -29.44 39.18
C GLY A 36 18.03 -30.44 40.31
N ASP A 37 18.55 -30.25 41.53
CA ASP A 37 18.22 -31.08 42.70
C ASP A 37 17.08 -30.45 43.51
N SER A 38 15.85 -30.66 43.03
CA SER A 38 14.64 -30.14 43.68
C SER A 38 14.41 -30.73 45.08
N ASP A 39 14.91 -31.93 45.36
CA ASP A 39 14.71 -32.58 46.67
C ASP A 39 15.65 -32.00 47.73
N GLU A 40 16.90 -31.68 47.36
CA GLU A 40 17.80 -30.93 48.23
C GLU A 40 17.32 -29.49 48.45
N ALA A 41 16.86 -28.84 47.38
CA ALA A 41 16.29 -27.50 47.47
C ALA A 41 15.11 -27.44 48.45
N GLU A 42 14.16 -28.38 48.32
CA GLU A 42 13.01 -28.48 49.22
C GLU A 42 13.43 -28.66 50.68
N ARG A 43 14.45 -29.49 50.96
CA ARG A 43 14.94 -29.69 52.34
C ARG A 43 15.45 -28.39 52.95
N TRP A 44 16.24 -27.63 52.19
CA TRP A 44 16.80 -26.36 52.66
C TRP A 44 15.73 -25.28 52.79
N PHE A 45 14.86 -25.13 51.79
CA PHE A 45 13.73 -24.20 51.86
C PHE A 45 12.80 -24.53 53.01
N ARG A 46 12.47 -25.81 53.24
CA ARG A 46 11.62 -26.23 54.38
C ARG A 46 12.24 -25.90 55.72
N ARG A 47 13.54 -26.11 55.89
CA ARG A 47 14.25 -25.79 57.14
C ARG A 47 14.23 -24.28 57.42
N ALA A 48 14.51 -23.46 56.41
CA ALA A 48 14.45 -21.99 56.52
C ALA A 48 13.01 -21.47 56.70
N ALA A 49 12.03 -22.05 55.99
CA ALA A 49 10.62 -21.69 56.06
C ALA A 49 10.02 -21.98 57.44
N VAL A 50 10.32 -23.14 58.05
CA VAL A 50 9.89 -23.47 59.41
C VAL A 50 10.47 -22.48 60.43
N ALA A 51 11.69 -21.99 60.20
CA ALA A 51 12.37 -21.03 61.06
C ALA A 51 11.92 -19.57 60.84
N GLY A 52 11.01 -19.29 59.90
CA GLY A 52 10.40 -17.97 59.72
C GLY A 52 10.87 -17.17 58.50
N HIS A 53 11.70 -17.75 57.63
CA HIS A 53 12.24 -17.02 56.46
C HIS A 53 11.21 -16.86 55.33
N GLY A 54 10.74 -15.63 55.09
CA GLY A 54 9.63 -15.33 54.16
C GLY A 54 9.88 -15.74 52.70
N GLN A 55 11.08 -15.48 52.16
CA GLN A 55 11.42 -15.88 50.79
C GLN A 55 11.50 -17.40 50.65
N ALA A 56 11.99 -18.11 51.68
CA ALA A 56 12.08 -19.57 51.66
C ALA A 56 10.69 -20.22 51.76
N MET A 57 9.76 -19.63 52.52
CA MET A 57 8.36 -20.05 52.53
C MET A 57 7.72 -19.92 51.14
N CYS A 58 7.98 -18.82 50.42
CA CYS A 58 7.47 -18.63 49.06
C CYS A 58 8.06 -19.64 48.08
N ARG A 59 9.39 -19.83 48.10
CA ARG A 59 10.09 -20.81 47.24
C ARG A 59 9.63 -22.24 47.50
N LEU A 60 9.48 -22.63 48.76
CA LEU A 60 8.91 -23.94 49.13
C LEU A 60 7.49 -24.11 48.60
N ALA A 61 6.66 -23.07 48.71
CA ALA A 61 5.29 -23.12 48.22
C ALA A 61 5.24 -23.28 46.70
N SER A 62 6.10 -22.59 45.94
CA SER A 62 6.21 -22.74 44.48
C SER A 62 6.65 -24.14 44.07
N LEU A 63 7.66 -24.73 44.72
CA LEU A 63 8.08 -26.11 44.46
C LEU A 63 6.95 -27.13 44.70
N LEU A 64 6.12 -26.91 45.72
CA LEU A 64 4.96 -27.76 45.99
C LEU A 64 3.85 -27.57 44.95
N ASP A 65 3.63 -26.33 44.52
CA ASP A 65 2.61 -26.00 43.52
C ASP A 65 2.97 -26.56 42.13
N ASP A 66 4.24 -26.50 41.75
CA ASP A 66 4.77 -27.09 40.50
C ASP A 66 4.62 -28.63 40.46
N ARG A 67 4.44 -29.26 41.63
CA ARG A 67 4.15 -30.70 41.78
C ARG A 67 2.64 -30.99 41.90
N ASP A 68 1.78 -30.02 41.60
CA ASP A 68 0.33 -30.07 41.76
C ASP A 68 -0.14 -30.28 43.23
N GLU A 69 0.71 -29.97 44.22
CA GLU A 69 0.40 -30.11 45.65
C GLU A 69 -0.13 -28.81 46.27
N PHE A 70 -1.06 -28.14 45.59
CA PHE A 70 -1.55 -26.81 46.00
C PHE A 70 -2.06 -26.73 47.46
N ARG A 71 -2.70 -27.79 47.96
CA ARG A 71 -3.17 -27.85 49.36
C ARG A 71 -2.03 -27.77 50.38
N ALA A 72 -0.85 -28.26 50.03
CA ALA A 72 0.36 -28.17 50.85
C ALA A 72 1.06 -26.81 50.66
N ALA A 73 0.98 -26.22 49.46
CA ALA A 73 1.57 -24.91 49.13
C ALA A 73 0.82 -23.72 49.78
N GLU A 74 -0.53 -23.73 49.77
CA GLU A 74 -1.38 -22.60 50.22
C GLU A 74 -1.03 -22.07 51.63
N PRO A 75 -0.80 -22.91 52.67
CA PRO A 75 -0.40 -22.44 54.00
C PRO A 75 0.97 -21.74 54.01
N TRP A 76 1.91 -22.19 53.18
CA TRP A 76 3.25 -21.60 53.11
C TRP A 76 3.22 -20.24 52.42
N TYR A 77 2.47 -20.11 51.33
CA TYR A 77 2.22 -18.82 50.70
C TYR A 77 1.60 -17.82 51.69
N ARG A 78 0.56 -18.23 52.44
CA ARG A 78 -0.07 -17.35 53.44
C ARG A 78 0.90 -16.89 54.53
N ARG A 79 1.72 -17.81 55.07
CA ARG A 79 2.75 -17.43 56.05
C ARG A 79 3.80 -16.49 55.45
N ALA A 80 4.20 -16.71 54.21
CA ALA A 80 5.13 -15.81 53.52
C ALA A 80 4.53 -14.38 53.39
N ILE A 81 3.24 -14.27 53.08
CA ILE A 81 2.53 -12.98 53.06
C ILE A 81 2.53 -12.34 54.46
N ASP A 82 2.27 -13.12 55.52
CA ASP A 82 2.26 -12.62 56.90
C ASP A 82 3.65 -12.14 57.36
N THR A 83 4.74 -12.68 56.79
CA THR A 83 6.11 -12.18 57.02
C THR A 83 6.45 -10.90 56.23
N GLY A 84 5.54 -10.40 55.40
CA GLY A 84 5.76 -9.22 54.54
C GLY A 84 6.43 -9.53 53.21
N HIS A 85 6.52 -10.81 52.80
CA HIS A 85 7.08 -11.16 51.50
C HIS A 85 6.04 -10.92 50.39
N THR A 86 6.17 -9.81 49.69
CA THR A 86 5.19 -9.27 48.73
C THR A 86 4.96 -10.19 47.52
N HIS A 87 6.00 -10.92 47.08
CA HIS A 87 5.90 -11.84 45.95
C HIS A 87 5.04 -13.08 46.26
N ALA A 88 4.84 -13.44 47.53
CA ALA A 88 4.03 -14.59 47.90
C ALA A 88 2.53 -14.39 47.64
N ALA A 89 2.03 -13.15 47.75
CA ALA A 89 0.63 -12.84 47.47
C ALA A 89 0.31 -13.04 45.97
N LEU A 90 1.28 -12.72 45.12
CA LEU A 90 1.22 -12.90 43.67
C LEU A 90 1.25 -14.37 43.28
N ALA A 91 2.25 -15.11 43.78
CA ALA A 91 2.38 -16.53 43.48
C ALA A 91 1.13 -17.30 43.92
N LEU A 92 0.60 -17.02 45.12
CA LEU A 92 -0.65 -17.61 45.60
C LEU A 92 -1.85 -17.30 44.69
N ALA A 93 -1.93 -16.08 44.19
CA ALA A 93 -3.02 -15.66 43.32
C ALA A 93 -2.99 -16.41 41.97
N VAL A 94 -1.80 -16.61 41.40
CA VAL A 94 -1.61 -17.43 40.19
C VAL A 94 -1.99 -18.89 40.46
N SER A 95 -1.59 -19.46 41.60
CA SER A 95 -1.96 -20.82 42.00
C SER A 95 -3.48 -20.97 42.16
N TYR A 96 -4.18 -19.97 42.73
CA TYR A 96 -5.64 -19.97 42.80
C TYR A 96 -6.29 -19.96 41.41
N GLU A 97 -5.76 -19.21 40.43
CA GLU A 97 -6.29 -19.23 39.07
C GLU A 97 -6.08 -20.58 38.38
N ASN A 98 -4.89 -21.18 38.55
CA ASN A 98 -4.59 -22.51 38.00
C ASN A 98 -5.52 -23.58 38.60
N ALA A 99 -5.90 -23.42 39.87
CA ALA A 99 -6.88 -24.27 40.56
C ALA A 99 -8.36 -23.93 40.21
N GLY A 100 -8.62 -22.96 39.32
CA GLY A 100 -9.97 -22.53 38.94
C GLY A 100 -10.70 -21.71 40.02
N ARG A 101 -9.99 -21.23 41.04
CA ARG A 101 -10.50 -20.47 42.20
C ARG A 101 -10.40 -18.96 41.96
N THR A 102 -11.15 -18.47 40.96
CA THR A 102 -11.05 -17.09 40.44
C THR A 102 -11.30 -15.99 41.48
N ASP A 103 -12.28 -16.18 42.37
CA ASP A 103 -12.62 -15.18 43.40
C ASP A 103 -11.50 -14.99 44.44
N GLU A 104 -10.77 -16.06 44.72
CA GLU A 104 -9.71 -16.07 45.72
C GLU A 104 -8.41 -15.51 45.15
N ALA A 105 -8.14 -15.83 43.88
CA ALA A 105 -7.11 -15.16 43.10
C ALA A 105 -7.34 -13.65 43.07
N GLU A 106 -8.56 -13.20 42.76
CA GLU A 106 -8.89 -11.77 42.68
C GLU A 106 -8.67 -11.05 44.02
N ARG A 107 -9.07 -11.68 45.14
CA ARG A 107 -8.80 -11.15 46.48
C ARG A 107 -7.30 -11.02 46.76
N CYS A 108 -6.49 -11.98 46.32
CA CYS A 108 -5.04 -11.93 46.51
C CYS A 108 -4.39 -10.86 45.64
N PHE A 109 -4.78 -10.74 44.38
CA PHE A 109 -4.31 -9.67 43.50
C PHE A 109 -4.68 -8.29 44.03
N ARG A 110 -5.94 -8.08 44.46
CA ARG A 110 -6.37 -6.80 45.03
C ARG A 110 -5.57 -6.42 46.26
N ARG A 111 -5.34 -7.38 47.17
CA ARG A 111 -4.52 -7.15 48.36
C ARG A 111 -3.07 -6.81 48.02
N ALA A 112 -2.49 -7.48 47.03
CA ALA A 112 -1.14 -7.15 46.56
C ALA A 112 -1.07 -5.74 45.94
N ALA A 113 -2.13 -5.29 45.27
CA ALA A 113 -2.21 -3.96 44.66
C ALA A 113 -2.38 -2.86 45.70
N ASP A 114 -3.22 -3.10 46.70
CA ASP A 114 -3.45 -2.17 47.81
C ASP A 114 -2.16 -1.96 48.64
N THR A 115 -1.27 -2.94 48.70
CA THR A 115 0.05 -2.79 49.35
C THR A 115 1.04 -1.96 48.53
N GLY A 116 0.76 -1.66 47.26
CA GLY A 116 1.62 -0.81 46.41
C GLY A 116 2.93 -1.45 45.94
N ASP A 117 3.22 -2.70 46.34
CA ASP A 117 4.49 -3.39 46.09
C ASP A 117 4.46 -4.31 44.84
N LEU A 118 3.44 -4.19 44.00
CA LEU A 118 3.34 -4.98 42.77
C LEU A 118 4.24 -4.39 41.68
N PRO A 119 5.13 -5.18 41.07
CA PRO A 119 5.85 -4.76 39.88
C PRO A 119 4.86 -4.43 38.74
N ALA A 120 5.15 -3.40 37.96
CA ALA A 120 4.30 -2.95 36.86
C ALA A 120 4.06 -4.05 35.81
N GLU A 121 5.07 -4.87 35.52
CA GLU A 121 4.98 -6.05 34.65
C GLU A 121 3.91 -7.05 35.15
N THR A 122 3.85 -7.27 36.46
CA THR A 122 2.86 -8.19 37.01
C THR A 122 1.45 -7.62 36.96
N MET A 123 1.29 -6.31 37.20
CA MET A 123 0.02 -5.63 36.96
C MET A 123 -0.41 -5.72 35.48
N TYR A 124 0.53 -5.61 34.54
CA TYR A 124 0.25 -5.78 33.11
C TYR A 124 -0.26 -7.20 32.77
N LEU A 125 0.42 -8.23 33.26
CA LEU A 125 0.01 -9.63 33.09
C LEU A 125 -1.39 -9.90 33.66
N LEU A 126 -1.74 -9.23 34.76
CA LEU A 126 -3.09 -9.30 35.31
C LEU A 126 -4.14 -8.67 34.42
N GLY A 127 -3.84 -7.50 33.85
CA GLY A 127 -4.69 -6.86 32.86
C GLY A 127 -4.97 -7.78 31.67
N LEU A 128 -3.92 -8.40 31.11
CA LEU A 128 -4.01 -9.37 30.02
C LEU A 128 -4.94 -10.55 30.34
N ARG A 129 -4.84 -11.10 31.55
CA ARG A 129 -5.65 -12.25 31.93
C ARG A 129 -7.12 -11.86 32.09
N ARG A 130 -7.40 -10.68 32.66
CA ARG A 130 -8.77 -10.16 32.80
C ARG A 130 -9.40 -9.84 31.44
N GLU A 131 -8.63 -9.26 30.50
CA GLU A 131 -9.04 -9.08 29.10
C GLU A 131 -9.39 -10.43 28.45
N GLY A 132 -8.55 -11.46 28.63
CA GLY A 132 -8.82 -12.82 28.14
C GLY A 132 -10.10 -13.48 28.70
N HIS A 133 -10.57 -13.02 29.86
CA HIS A 133 -11.84 -13.45 30.46
C HIS A 133 -13.03 -12.53 30.13
N GLY A 134 -12.84 -11.50 29.30
CA GLY A 134 -13.88 -10.54 28.93
C GLY A 134 -14.22 -9.53 30.03
N LEU A 135 -13.33 -9.33 31.00
CA LEU A 135 -13.49 -8.42 32.13
C LEU A 135 -12.78 -7.08 31.87
N ASP A 136 -13.16 -6.40 30.79
CA ASP A 136 -12.48 -5.20 30.28
C ASP A 136 -12.38 -4.05 31.29
N GLY A 137 -13.40 -3.89 32.15
CA GLY A 137 -13.38 -2.87 33.21
C GLY A 137 -12.37 -3.15 34.32
N GLU A 138 -12.06 -4.42 34.59
CA GLU A 138 -11.00 -4.81 35.53
C GLU A 138 -9.63 -4.74 34.86
N ALA A 139 -9.53 -5.18 33.60
CA ALA A 139 -8.30 -5.10 32.82
C ALA A 139 -7.78 -3.67 32.75
N GLU A 140 -8.66 -2.69 32.54
CA GLU A 140 -8.30 -1.27 32.52
C GLU A 140 -7.65 -0.80 33.82
N ARG A 141 -8.18 -1.21 34.98
CA ARG A 141 -7.62 -0.81 36.28
C ARG A 141 -6.19 -1.30 36.43
N TRP A 142 -5.95 -2.54 36.02
CA TRP A 142 -4.63 -3.15 36.04
C TRP A 142 -3.67 -2.50 35.05
N TYR A 143 -4.12 -2.24 33.83
CA TYR A 143 -3.31 -1.52 32.85
C TYR A 143 -3.00 -0.08 33.29
N ARG A 144 -3.93 0.62 33.94
CA ARG A 144 -3.70 1.97 34.47
C ARG A 144 -2.64 1.96 35.57
N ALA A 145 -2.75 1.04 36.53
CA ALA A 145 -1.75 0.91 37.60
C ALA A 145 -0.35 0.54 37.04
N ALA A 146 -0.29 -0.40 36.10
CA ALA A 146 0.95 -0.80 35.42
C ALA A 146 1.56 0.36 34.61
N ALA A 147 0.73 1.10 33.87
CA ALA A 147 1.13 2.25 33.08
C ALA A 147 1.65 3.41 33.96
N GLU A 148 1.03 3.66 35.10
CA GLU A 148 1.52 4.61 36.12
C GLU A 148 2.86 4.15 36.73
N GLY A 149 3.04 2.84 36.89
CA GLY A 149 4.31 2.21 37.25
C GLY A 149 5.39 2.30 36.16
N GLY A 150 5.05 2.79 34.97
CA GLY A 150 5.99 3.05 33.88
C GLY A 150 6.13 1.92 32.86
N ASP A 151 5.26 0.89 32.89
CA ASP A 151 5.27 -0.20 31.93
C ASP A 151 4.75 0.24 30.56
N LEU A 152 5.58 0.07 29.51
CA LEU A 152 5.29 0.56 28.16
C LEU A 152 4.21 -0.24 27.44
N ASP A 153 4.10 -1.53 27.74
CA ASP A 153 3.11 -2.42 27.12
C ASP A 153 1.73 -2.19 27.73
N ALA A 154 1.67 -1.94 29.04
CA ALA A 154 0.47 -1.50 29.73
C ALA A 154 -0.03 -0.15 29.22
N MET A 155 0.86 0.83 29.02
CA MET A 155 0.48 2.11 28.41
C MET A 155 -0.14 1.90 27.02
N HIS A 156 0.41 0.99 26.22
CA HIS A 156 -0.13 0.67 24.89
C HIS A 156 -1.52 0.03 24.98
N ARG A 157 -1.67 -1.01 25.80
CA ARG A 157 -2.94 -1.73 25.94
C ARG A 157 -4.03 -0.87 26.54
N LEU A 158 -3.69 -0.06 27.54
CA LEU A 158 -4.62 0.91 28.09
C LEU A 158 -5.13 1.88 27.02
N ALA A 159 -4.23 2.41 26.20
CA ALA A 159 -4.60 3.33 25.11
C ALA A 159 -5.52 2.66 24.07
N VAL A 160 -5.22 1.41 23.68
CA VAL A 160 -6.08 0.64 22.76
C VAL A 160 -7.47 0.42 23.36
N LEU A 161 -7.54 0.00 24.63
CA LEU A 161 -8.80 -0.25 25.32
C LEU A 161 -9.67 1.01 25.41
N LEU A 162 -9.07 2.15 25.74
CA LEU A 162 -9.73 3.45 25.80
C LEU A 162 -10.22 3.90 24.41
N ASP A 163 -9.43 3.69 23.36
CA ASP A 163 -9.83 4.07 21.99
C ASP A 163 -11.02 3.24 21.48
N ILE A 164 -11.03 1.93 21.76
CA ILE A 164 -12.16 1.03 21.45
C ILE A 164 -13.44 1.49 22.15
N ARG A 165 -13.34 1.99 23.39
CA ARG A 165 -14.48 2.51 24.15
C ARG A 165 -14.94 3.91 23.70
N GLY A 166 -14.11 4.61 22.93
CA GLY A 166 -14.37 5.97 22.45
C GLY A 166 -13.75 7.08 23.30
N ASP A 167 -12.97 6.75 24.32
CA ASP A 167 -12.25 7.70 25.18
C ASP A 167 -10.96 8.22 24.51
N ARG A 168 -11.10 8.73 23.28
CA ARG A 168 -10.00 9.06 22.36
C ARG A 168 -8.97 10.04 22.93
N SER A 169 -9.41 11.00 23.73
CA SER A 169 -8.51 12.01 24.32
C SER A 169 -7.57 11.39 25.35
N GLU A 170 -8.07 10.48 26.19
CA GLU A 170 -7.25 9.80 27.19
C GLU A 170 -6.33 8.76 26.53
N ALA A 171 -6.85 8.03 25.54
CA ALA A 171 -6.06 7.11 24.72
C ALA A 171 -4.85 7.82 24.10
N LEU A 172 -5.06 9.01 23.53
CA LEU A 172 -3.99 9.80 22.91
C LEU A 172 -2.91 10.21 23.91
N GLN A 173 -3.28 10.61 25.13
CA GLN A 173 -2.32 10.95 26.18
C GLN A 173 -1.46 9.74 26.59
N TRP A 174 -2.06 8.56 26.70
CA TRP A 174 -1.32 7.34 27.01
C TRP A 174 -0.39 6.91 25.88
N TYR A 175 -0.83 7.01 24.61
CA TYR A 175 0.06 6.82 23.46
C TYR A 175 1.23 7.80 23.46
N GLN A 176 0.99 9.09 23.72
CA GLN A 176 2.06 10.10 23.80
C GLN A 176 3.06 9.76 24.90
N ARG A 177 2.62 9.40 26.11
CA ARG A 177 3.51 9.01 27.22
C ARG A 177 4.39 7.81 26.85
N ARG A 178 3.80 6.77 26.25
CA ARG A 178 4.51 5.59 25.76
C ARG A 178 5.58 5.98 24.74
N PHE A 179 5.17 6.64 23.66
CA PHE A 179 6.08 6.97 22.56
C PHE A 179 7.16 7.96 22.99
N ARG A 180 6.87 8.89 23.91
CA ARG A 180 7.87 9.81 24.47
C ARG A 180 8.99 9.07 25.18
N ARG A 181 8.67 8.07 26.00
CA ARG A 181 9.68 7.30 26.73
C ARG A 181 10.57 6.46 25.80
N ASP A 182 10.00 5.87 24.75
CA ASP A 182 10.75 5.13 23.72
C ASP A 182 11.58 6.08 22.83
N ALA A 183 11.03 7.24 22.47
CA ALA A 183 11.72 8.29 21.73
C ALA A 183 12.90 8.90 22.53
N ASP A 184 12.73 9.11 23.84
CA ASP A 184 13.79 9.56 24.74
C ASP A 184 14.93 8.52 24.87
N ALA A 185 14.61 7.22 24.70
CA ALA A 185 15.60 6.15 24.61
C ALA A 185 16.31 6.07 23.24
N GLY A 186 15.92 6.91 22.27
CA GLY A 186 16.52 6.96 20.93
C GLY A 186 15.76 6.18 19.86
N GLY A 187 14.56 5.67 20.16
CA GLY A 187 13.73 4.95 19.20
C GLY A 187 13.23 5.86 18.07
N VAL A 188 13.81 5.75 16.87
CA VAL A 188 13.47 6.59 15.70
C VAL A 188 12.01 6.43 15.28
N SER A 189 11.50 5.19 15.21
CA SER A 189 10.08 4.94 14.90
C SER A 189 9.14 5.54 15.95
N ALA A 190 9.56 5.56 17.23
CA ALA A 190 8.78 6.16 18.30
C ALA A 190 8.73 7.67 18.21
N MET A 191 9.82 8.33 17.78
CA MET A 191 9.82 9.77 17.50
C MET A 191 8.80 10.12 16.41
N VAL A 192 8.71 9.34 15.33
CA VAL A 192 7.71 9.55 14.26
C VAL A 192 6.29 9.32 14.76
N ARG A 193 6.06 8.23 15.49
CA ARG A 193 4.73 7.91 16.05
C ARG A 193 4.28 8.95 17.08
N LEU A 194 5.20 9.46 17.90
CA LEU A 194 4.94 10.55 18.84
C LEU A 194 4.54 11.82 18.09
N GLY A 195 5.28 12.19 17.04
CA GLY A 195 4.93 13.32 16.17
C GLY A 195 3.51 13.17 15.59
N ASP A 196 3.15 11.98 15.12
CA ASP A 196 1.80 11.71 14.60
C ASP A 196 0.72 11.87 15.68
N THR A 197 0.98 11.42 16.92
CA THR A 197 0.04 11.60 18.04
C THR A 197 -0.08 13.06 18.48
N LEU A 198 1.01 13.82 18.47
CA LEU A 198 1.02 15.26 18.79
C LEU A 198 0.29 16.07 17.72
N CYS A 199 0.42 15.72 16.43
CA CYS A 199 -0.37 16.34 15.37
C CYS A 199 -1.87 16.11 15.54
N ARG A 200 -2.29 14.90 15.96
CA ARG A 200 -3.70 14.60 16.25
C ARG A 200 -4.22 15.35 17.48
N ALA A 201 -3.34 15.72 18.41
CA ALA A 201 -3.65 16.51 19.60
C ALA A 201 -3.66 18.03 19.34
N ASP A 202 -3.42 18.46 18.10
CA ASP A 202 -3.24 19.88 17.74
C ASP A 202 -2.03 20.55 18.44
N GLU A 203 -0.94 19.78 18.62
CA GLU A 203 0.33 20.23 19.20
C GLU A 203 1.49 20.23 18.17
N PRO A 204 1.39 21.03 17.08
CA PRO A 204 2.31 20.92 15.94
C PRO A 204 3.75 21.34 16.25
N GLN A 205 3.98 22.24 17.22
CA GLN A 205 5.33 22.72 17.56
C GLN A 205 6.17 21.64 18.25
N GLU A 206 5.56 20.81 19.09
CA GLU A 206 6.27 19.68 19.69
C GLU A 206 6.44 18.55 18.67
N ALA A 207 5.41 18.28 17.85
CA ALA A 207 5.50 17.30 16.76
C ALA A 207 6.67 17.62 15.81
N GLN A 208 6.85 18.90 15.46
CA GLN A 208 7.96 19.38 14.63
C GLN A 208 9.33 19.03 15.22
N GLN A 209 9.51 19.16 16.53
CA GLN A 209 10.79 18.86 17.19
C GLN A 209 11.11 17.37 17.12
N TRP A 210 10.11 16.52 17.33
CA TRP A 210 10.27 15.07 17.25
C TRP A 210 10.53 14.57 15.83
N TYR A 211 9.78 15.07 14.84
CA TYR A 211 10.07 14.76 13.44
C TYR A 211 11.45 15.24 13.02
N ARG A 212 11.90 16.43 13.48
CA ARG A 212 13.26 16.91 13.20
C ARG A 212 14.32 15.97 13.75
N ARG A 213 14.18 15.50 15.00
CA ARG A 213 15.12 14.52 15.58
C ARG A 213 15.17 13.23 14.78
N ALA A 214 14.03 12.67 14.36
CA ALA A 214 13.99 11.46 13.54
C ALA A 214 14.59 11.69 12.14
N ALA A 215 14.28 12.83 11.51
CA ALA A 215 14.80 13.22 10.21
C ALA A 215 16.33 13.45 10.23
N ASP A 216 16.87 14.00 11.32
CA ASP A 216 18.31 14.19 11.51
C ASP A 216 19.07 12.86 11.62
N VAL A 217 18.42 11.81 12.14
CA VAL A 217 18.96 10.43 12.16
C VAL A 217 18.88 9.75 10.78
N GLY A 218 18.09 10.30 9.85
CA GLY A 218 17.97 9.79 8.47
C GLY A 218 16.63 9.12 8.16
N ASP A 219 15.63 9.23 9.03
CA ASP A 219 14.30 8.66 8.78
C ASP A 219 13.57 9.42 7.66
N VAL A 220 13.29 8.70 6.57
CA VAL A 220 12.72 9.28 5.34
C VAL A 220 11.27 9.73 5.55
N ASP A 221 10.48 8.96 6.30
CA ASP A 221 9.10 9.30 6.63
C ASP A 221 9.03 10.56 7.50
N ALA A 222 9.93 10.70 8.47
CA ALA A 222 10.06 11.89 9.30
C ALA A 222 10.40 13.13 8.48
N MET A 223 11.29 13.02 7.49
CA MET A 223 11.62 14.13 6.59
C MET A 223 10.39 14.61 5.83
N ARG A 224 9.61 13.68 5.26
CA ARG A 224 8.35 14.00 4.54
C ARG A 224 7.33 14.65 5.48
N LYS A 225 7.06 14.04 6.65
CA LYS A 225 6.10 14.55 7.65
C LYS A 225 6.51 15.92 8.19
N LEU A 226 7.80 16.17 8.39
CA LEU A 226 8.33 17.48 8.76
C LEU A 226 8.11 18.50 7.65
N GLY A 227 8.31 18.12 6.39
CA GLY A 227 7.95 18.92 5.22
C GLY A 227 6.47 19.31 5.22
N ASP A 228 5.58 18.35 5.44
CA ASP A 228 4.13 18.59 5.50
C ASP A 228 3.73 19.54 6.63
N LEU A 229 4.35 19.39 7.80
CA LEU A 229 4.08 20.23 8.96
C LEU A 229 4.56 21.68 8.73
N LEU A 230 5.76 21.84 8.17
CA LEU A 230 6.30 23.16 7.80
C LEU A 230 5.46 23.83 6.71
N ARG A 231 4.99 23.06 5.71
CA ARG A 231 4.09 23.54 4.67
C ARG A 231 2.77 24.05 5.25
N ARG A 232 2.17 23.35 6.21
CA ARG A 232 0.95 23.80 6.92
C ARG A 232 1.20 25.06 7.77
N ALA A 233 2.40 25.22 8.30
CA ALA A 233 2.84 26.40 9.03
C ALA A 233 3.31 27.57 8.13
N ASP A 234 3.13 27.45 6.80
CA ASP A 234 3.54 28.42 5.78
C ASP A 234 5.07 28.66 5.68
N ASP A 235 5.89 27.82 6.31
CA ASP A 235 7.35 27.79 6.09
C ASP A 235 7.68 26.98 4.84
N THR A 236 7.39 27.60 3.69
CA THR A 236 7.56 26.98 2.38
C THR A 236 9.02 26.64 2.06
N HIS A 237 9.97 27.47 2.50
CA HIS A 237 11.40 27.23 2.27
C HIS A 237 11.93 26.11 3.17
N GLY A 238 11.45 26.02 4.41
CA GLY A 238 11.74 24.90 5.30
C GLY A 238 11.22 23.59 4.75
N ALA A 239 9.98 23.58 4.28
CA ALA A 239 9.35 22.40 3.68
C ALA A 239 10.09 21.95 2.40
N GLU A 240 10.44 22.86 1.49
CA GLU A 240 11.23 22.54 0.28
C GLU A 240 12.54 21.80 0.62
N ARG A 241 13.29 22.28 1.61
CA ARG A 241 14.56 21.65 2.01
C ARG A 241 14.36 20.22 2.49
N TRP A 242 13.32 19.98 3.29
CA TRP A 242 13.04 18.64 3.82
C TRP A 242 12.47 17.69 2.78
N TYR A 243 11.59 18.16 1.89
CA TYR A 243 11.12 17.33 0.77
C TYR A 243 12.26 16.92 -0.17
N ARG A 244 13.16 17.84 -0.53
CA ARG A 244 14.33 17.49 -1.35
C ARG A 244 15.21 16.44 -0.67
N ARG A 245 15.46 16.59 0.62
CA ARG A 245 16.25 15.63 1.39
C ARG A 245 15.56 14.25 1.48
N ALA A 246 14.23 14.22 1.60
CA ALA A 246 13.46 12.98 1.56
C ALA A 246 13.58 12.30 0.18
N ILE A 247 13.50 13.07 -0.92
CA ILE A 247 13.64 12.56 -2.29
C ILE A 247 15.06 12.01 -2.53
N GLU A 248 16.10 12.73 -2.08
CA GLU A 248 17.50 12.27 -2.14
C GLU A 248 17.71 10.96 -1.36
N ALA A 249 16.93 10.75 -0.29
CA ALA A 249 16.92 9.53 0.49
C ALA A 249 15.99 8.43 -0.07
N GLY A 250 15.32 8.67 -1.20
CA GLY A 250 14.52 7.68 -1.92
C GLY A 250 12.99 7.77 -1.76
N ALA A 251 12.46 8.77 -1.06
CA ALA A 251 11.00 8.98 -1.00
C ALA A 251 10.46 9.65 -2.27
N THR A 252 9.98 8.84 -3.20
CA THR A 252 9.27 9.30 -4.41
C THR A 252 7.95 9.99 -4.08
N GLU A 253 7.29 9.58 -2.99
CA GLU A 253 6.05 10.17 -2.46
C GLU A 253 6.18 11.66 -2.10
N ALA A 254 7.40 12.15 -1.84
CA ALA A 254 7.65 13.57 -1.53
C ALA A 254 7.76 14.46 -2.78
N MET A 255 7.92 13.89 -3.98
CA MET A 255 7.99 14.62 -5.24
C MET A 255 6.72 15.42 -5.57
N PRO A 256 5.49 14.86 -5.48
CA PRO A 256 4.27 15.64 -5.72
C PRO A 256 4.06 16.75 -4.68
N GLU A 257 4.40 16.53 -3.41
CA GLU A 257 4.28 17.56 -2.37
C GLU A 257 5.27 18.72 -2.58
N LEU A 258 6.49 18.44 -3.07
CA LEU A 258 7.44 19.46 -3.50
C LEU A 258 6.93 20.23 -4.72
N ALA A 259 6.33 19.55 -5.68
CA ALA A 259 5.73 20.17 -6.86
C ALA A 259 4.58 21.12 -6.47
N ASP A 260 3.65 20.68 -5.61
CA ASP A 260 2.56 21.49 -5.06
C ASP A 260 3.10 22.77 -4.39
N LEU A 261 4.20 22.65 -3.65
CA LEU A 261 4.83 23.77 -2.95
C LEU A 261 5.49 24.77 -3.90
N LEU A 262 6.12 24.31 -4.98
CA LEU A 262 6.69 25.17 -6.02
C LEU A 262 5.60 25.85 -6.85
N ALA A 263 4.50 25.15 -7.13
CA ALA A 263 3.34 25.68 -7.82
C ALA A 263 2.71 26.85 -7.05
N ARG A 264 2.52 26.69 -5.72
CA ARG A 264 2.05 27.76 -4.82
C ARG A 264 2.95 29.00 -4.79
N ARG A 265 4.24 28.83 -5.11
CA ARG A 265 5.22 29.92 -5.22
C ARG A 265 5.32 30.52 -6.63
N SER A 266 4.42 30.12 -7.53
CA SER A 266 4.42 30.51 -8.95
C SER A 266 5.70 30.11 -9.69
N VAL A 267 6.36 29.03 -9.27
CA VAL A 267 7.51 28.42 -9.94
C VAL A 267 7.02 27.26 -10.80
N ALA A 268 6.22 27.58 -11.84
CA ALA A 268 5.49 26.61 -12.64
C ALA A 268 6.41 25.58 -13.34
N GLU A 269 7.53 26.03 -13.93
CA GLU A 269 8.50 25.14 -14.61
C GLU A 269 9.13 24.13 -13.63
N GLY A 270 9.43 24.57 -12.41
CA GLY A 270 9.98 23.70 -11.36
C GLY A 270 8.96 22.70 -10.84
N ALA A 271 7.71 23.13 -10.64
CA ALA A 271 6.62 22.27 -10.22
C ALA A 271 6.29 21.20 -11.28
N GLU A 272 6.18 21.61 -12.54
CA GLU A 272 5.96 20.70 -13.66
C GLU A 272 7.06 19.63 -13.76
N TRP A 273 8.32 20.03 -13.62
CA TRP A 273 9.44 19.09 -13.65
C TRP A 273 9.32 18.02 -12.55
N TRP A 274 9.03 18.43 -11.32
CA TRP A 274 8.88 17.50 -10.19
C TRP A 274 7.66 16.58 -10.33
N TYR A 275 6.52 17.06 -10.86
CA TYR A 275 5.41 16.16 -11.18
C TYR A 275 5.77 15.15 -12.27
N ARG A 276 6.50 15.55 -13.32
CA ARG A 276 6.96 14.62 -14.36
C ARG A 276 7.92 13.57 -13.80
N CYS A 277 8.80 13.94 -12.88
CA CYS A 277 9.63 13.00 -12.13
C CYS A 277 8.80 12.03 -11.28
N ALA A 278 7.77 12.53 -10.58
CA ALA A 278 6.86 11.71 -9.78
C ALA A 278 6.07 10.70 -10.65
N ILE A 279 5.61 11.11 -11.84
CA ILE A 279 4.97 10.21 -12.81
C ILE A 279 5.95 9.13 -13.28
N GLY A 280 7.19 9.49 -13.58
CA GLY A 280 8.25 8.53 -13.92
C GLY A 280 8.56 7.54 -12.77
N ALA A 281 8.37 7.99 -11.53
CA ALA A 281 8.49 7.18 -10.32
C ALA A 281 7.23 6.35 -9.99
N ARG A 282 6.16 6.43 -10.82
CA ARG A 282 4.87 5.76 -10.64
C ARG A 282 4.03 6.25 -9.45
N GLU A 283 4.15 7.52 -9.08
CA GLU A 283 3.24 8.14 -8.10
C GLU A 283 1.85 8.36 -8.73
N GLU A 284 0.84 7.65 -8.21
CA GLU A 284 -0.50 7.56 -8.81
C GLU A 284 -1.20 8.92 -8.94
N ASP A 285 -1.03 9.79 -7.94
CA ASP A 285 -1.69 11.11 -7.87
C ASP A 285 -1.00 12.20 -8.70
N ALA A 286 0.27 11.99 -9.08
CA ALA A 286 1.10 13.05 -9.67
C ALA A 286 0.59 13.50 -11.04
N MET A 287 0.01 12.57 -11.81
CA MET A 287 -0.58 12.88 -13.12
C MET A 287 -1.82 13.77 -12.99
N PHE A 288 -2.69 13.49 -12.01
CA PHE A 288 -3.88 14.29 -11.74
C PHE A 288 -3.50 15.68 -11.20
N ARG A 289 -2.56 15.77 -10.26
CA ARG A 289 -2.09 17.05 -9.69
C ARG A 289 -1.41 17.93 -10.73
N LEU A 290 -0.61 17.35 -11.64
CA LEU A 290 -0.05 18.07 -12.78
C LEU A 290 -1.15 18.62 -13.70
N GLY A 291 -2.15 17.80 -14.02
CA GLY A 291 -3.31 18.23 -14.79
C GLY A 291 -4.05 19.39 -14.11
N SER A 292 -4.26 19.32 -12.79
CA SER A 292 -4.89 20.39 -12.00
C SER A 292 -4.05 21.67 -11.97
N MET A 293 -2.72 21.58 -11.79
CA MET A 293 -1.84 22.75 -11.78
C MET A 293 -1.87 23.46 -13.15
N LEU A 294 -1.82 22.70 -14.24
CA LEU A 294 -1.90 23.24 -15.60
C LEU A 294 -3.30 23.77 -15.94
N ALA A 295 -4.33 23.30 -15.24
CA ALA A 295 -5.70 23.79 -15.33
C ALA A 295 -5.94 25.05 -14.48
N ASP A 296 -5.36 25.16 -13.28
CA ASP A 296 -5.59 26.26 -12.32
C ASP A 296 -5.05 27.62 -12.81
N ASP A 297 -4.05 27.65 -13.68
CA ASP A 297 -3.65 28.87 -14.39
C ASP A 297 -4.69 29.33 -15.44
N SER A 298 -5.82 28.63 -15.60
CA SER A 298 -6.87 29.01 -16.56
C SER A 298 -8.33 28.76 -16.18
N ILE A 299 -8.72 27.76 -15.37
CA ILE A 299 -10.14 27.40 -15.17
C ILE A 299 -10.40 26.72 -13.82
N ALA A 300 -11.10 27.41 -12.92
CA ALA A 300 -11.78 26.83 -11.75
C ALA A 300 -13.26 26.57 -12.06
N PHE A 301 -13.72 25.30 -12.14
CA PHE A 301 -15.09 24.96 -11.70
C PHE A 301 -15.36 23.45 -11.48
N ALA A 302 -16.31 23.23 -10.58
CA ALA A 302 -16.73 22.03 -9.85
C ALA A 302 -17.13 20.79 -10.67
N TRP A 303 -16.72 19.62 -10.17
CA TRP A 303 -17.34 18.33 -10.42
C TRP A 303 -18.57 18.16 -9.51
N ASP A 304 -19.73 17.91 -10.11
CA ASP A 304 -20.95 17.52 -9.39
C ASP A 304 -21.26 16.07 -9.75
N LYS A 305 -21.25 15.20 -8.73
CA LYS A 305 -21.17 13.74 -8.88
C LYS A 305 -22.52 13.08 -9.23
N GLU A 306 -23.53 13.87 -9.56
CA GLU A 306 -24.93 13.43 -9.70
C GLU A 306 -25.46 13.36 -11.14
N LYS A 307 -24.64 13.57 -12.18
CA LYS A 307 -25.08 13.40 -13.57
C LYS A 307 -24.42 12.19 -14.25
N ASP A 308 -25.25 11.23 -14.63
CA ASP A 308 -24.94 10.09 -15.52
C ASP A 308 -24.77 10.57 -16.98
N ASP A 309 -23.77 11.40 -17.27
CA ASP A 309 -23.40 11.76 -18.64
C ASP A 309 -22.15 10.96 -19.09
N ASP A 310 -22.12 10.57 -20.37
CA ASP A 310 -21.11 9.71 -21.00
C ASP A 310 -19.69 10.32 -20.86
N PRO A 311 -18.69 9.58 -20.32
CA PRO A 311 -17.33 10.08 -20.13
C PRO A 311 -16.70 10.65 -21.41
N VAL A 312 -17.10 10.13 -22.58
CA VAL A 312 -16.56 10.54 -23.88
C VAL A 312 -17.01 11.95 -24.26
N ASP A 313 -18.23 12.35 -23.89
CA ASP A 313 -18.76 13.68 -24.20
C ASP A 313 -18.22 14.76 -23.27
N GLU A 314 -17.93 14.43 -22.01
CA GLU A 314 -17.23 15.31 -21.08
C GLU A 314 -15.73 15.42 -21.40
N ILE A 315 -15.08 14.32 -21.80
CA ILE A 315 -13.69 14.37 -22.30
C ILE A 315 -13.61 15.19 -23.58
N ARG A 316 -14.58 15.05 -24.50
CA ARG A 316 -14.69 15.87 -25.71
C ARG A 316 -14.93 17.35 -25.39
N ALA A 317 -15.82 17.66 -24.44
CA ALA A 317 -16.09 19.02 -23.99
C ALA A 317 -14.93 19.65 -23.19
N ALA A 318 -14.15 18.84 -22.47
CA ALA A 318 -12.93 19.26 -21.79
C ALA A 318 -11.80 19.50 -22.79
N LEU A 319 -11.59 18.60 -23.74
CA LEU A 319 -10.59 18.73 -24.82
C LEU A 319 -10.90 19.91 -25.75
N ASP A 320 -12.18 20.25 -25.96
CA ASP A 320 -12.62 21.44 -26.71
C ASP A 320 -12.32 22.78 -26.00
N ARG A 321 -11.88 22.77 -24.74
CA ARG A 321 -11.57 23.98 -23.96
C ARG A 321 -10.07 24.15 -23.62
N LEU A 322 -9.24 23.14 -23.87
CA LEU A 322 -7.80 23.16 -23.58
C LEU A 322 -6.96 23.81 -24.70
N PRO A 323 -5.93 24.63 -24.38
CA PRO A 323 -4.93 25.10 -25.34
C PRO A 323 -4.11 23.94 -25.94
N LEU A 324 -3.79 24.01 -27.23
CA LEU A 324 -3.16 22.92 -28.00
C LEU A 324 -1.85 22.37 -27.38
N ALA A 325 -1.09 23.20 -26.66
CA ALA A 325 0.14 22.80 -25.98
C ALA A 325 -0.09 21.74 -24.88
N GLN A 326 -1.28 21.69 -24.28
CA GLN A 326 -1.67 20.73 -23.24
C GLN A 326 -2.18 19.40 -23.84
N VAL A 327 -2.53 19.38 -25.14
CA VAL A 327 -3.05 18.21 -25.86
C VAL A 327 -1.91 17.33 -26.43
N MET A 328 -0.76 17.93 -26.78
CA MET A 328 0.37 17.23 -27.43
C MET A 328 1.03 16.09 -26.62
N PRO A 329 1.12 16.13 -25.28
CA PRO A 329 1.61 14.99 -24.50
C PRO A 329 0.63 13.81 -24.49
N LEU A 330 -0.69 14.10 -24.45
CA LEU A 330 -1.75 13.09 -24.60
C LEU A 330 -1.72 12.49 -26.01
N VAL A 331 -1.42 13.31 -27.04
CA VAL A 331 -1.15 12.87 -28.42
C VAL A 331 -0.02 11.84 -28.45
N HIS A 332 1.07 12.01 -27.70
CA HIS A 332 2.17 11.03 -27.72
C HIS A 332 1.85 9.72 -27.00
N ALA A 333 1.12 9.76 -25.88
CA ALA A 333 0.79 8.57 -25.09
C ALA A 333 -0.36 7.73 -25.68
N ALA A 334 -1.39 8.38 -26.24
CA ALA A 334 -2.53 7.68 -26.85
C ALA A 334 -2.18 7.05 -28.21
N ARG A 335 -1.21 7.63 -28.95
CA ARG A 335 -0.78 7.20 -30.28
C ARG A 335 -0.29 5.75 -30.36
N GLU A 336 0.20 5.17 -29.27
CA GLU A 336 0.84 3.85 -29.33
C GLU A 336 -0.07 2.70 -28.86
N ARG A 337 -1.22 2.99 -28.23
CA ARG A 337 -1.97 1.97 -27.48
C ARG A 337 -3.47 1.88 -27.77
N ASP A 338 -4.15 2.96 -28.21
CA ASP A 338 -5.60 2.93 -28.44
C ASP A 338 -6.02 3.59 -29.78
N PRO A 339 -6.44 2.79 -30.79
CA PRO A 339 -6.91 3.31 -32.08
C PRO A 339 -8.18 4.16 -32.02
N GLU A 340 -9.07 3.93 -31.05
CA GLU A 340 -10.32 4.68 -30.90
C GLU A 340 -10.05 6.08 -30.33
N ALA A 341 -9.21 6.17 -29.30
CA ALA A 341 -8.70 7.44 -28.80
C ALA A 341 -7.93 8.22 -29.88
N GLY A 342 -7.10 7.53 -30.67
CA GLY A 342 -6.36 8.14 -31.78
C GLY A 342 -7.26 8.77 -32.86
N ARG A 343 -8.40 8.15 -33.19
CA ARG A 343 -9.40 8.70 -34.12
C ARG A 343 -10.09 9.94 -33.55
N THR A 344 -10.60 9.84 -32.32
CA THR A 344 -11.29 10.95 -31.65
C THR A 344 -10.40 12.18 -31.57
N LEU A 345 -9.12 11.97 -31.23
CA LEU A 345 -8.11 13.02 -31.21
C LEU A 345 -7.80 13.60 -32.59
N GLY A 346 -7.70 12.76 -33.61
CA GLY A 346 -7.54 13.19 -35.00
C GLY A 346 -8.67 14.14 -35.43
N SER A 347 -9.92 13.77 -35.15
CA SER A 347 -11.09 14.58 -35.51
C SER A 347 -11.08 15.97 -34.86
N LEU A 348 -10.67 16.03 -33.59
CA LEU A 348 -10.62 17.26 -32.81
C LEU A 348 -9.49 18.20 -33.26
N LEU A 349 -8.32 17.65 -33.62
CA LEU A 349 -7.21 18.43 -34.16
C LEU A 349 -7.56 19.05 -35.51
N ILE A 350 -8.26 18.31 -36.38
CA ILE A 350 -8.73 18.84 -37.67
C ILE A 350 -9.79 19.91 -37.49
N ALA A 351 -10.76 19.69 -36.59
CA ALA A 351 -11.79 20.68 -36.27
C ALA A 351 -11.20 22.01 -35.75
N ARG A 352 -10.03 21.95 -35.12
CA ARG A 352 -9.28 23.11 -34.59
C ARG A 352 -8.28 23.72 -35.58
N GLY A 353 -8.21 23.24 -36.83
CA GLY A 353 -7.33 23.76 -37.87
C GLY A 353 -5.92 23.17 -37.93
N TYR A 354 -5.59 22.21 -37.05
CA TYR A 354 -4.31 21.50 -37.01
C TYR A 354 -4.36 20.25 -37.88
N ARG A 355 -4.56 20.47 -39.19
CA ARG A 355 -4.83 19.39 -40.13
C ARG A 355 -3.70 18.37 -40.20
N LYS A 356 -2.42 18.80 -40.22
CA LYS A 356 -1.26 17.88 -40.34
C LYS A 356 -1.14 16.93 -39.14
N GLU A 357 -1.33 17.45 -37.95
CA GLU A 357 -1.27 16.69 -36.69
C GLU A 357 -2.48 15.77 -36.56
N GLY A 358 -3.66 16.24 -36.92
CA GLY A 358 -4.88 15.43 -36.99
C GLY A 358 -4.76 14.28 -37.99
N THR A 359 -4.28 14.53 -39.20
CA THR A 359 -4.01 13.51 -40.23
C THR A 359 -2.99 12.47 -39.73
N ARG A 360 -1.95 12.87 -38.98
CA ARG A 360 -0.99 11.94 -38.36
C ARG A 360 -1.62 11.05 -37.28
N CYS A 361 -2.57 11.58 -36.49
CA CYS A 361 -3.33 10.80 -35.52
C CYS A 361 -4.22 9.75 -36.21
N TYR A 362 -4.93 10.15 -37.27
CA TYR A 362 -5.68 9.21 -38.11
C TYR A 362 -4.77 8.16 -38.74
N TRP A 363 -3.59 8.55 -39.25
CA TRP A 363 -2.61 7.61 -39.81
C TRP A 363 -2.17 6.56 -38.79
N THR A 364 -1.91 6.99 -37.55
CA THR A 364 -1.46 6.08 -36.49
C THR A 364 -2.57 5.11 -36.08
N ALA A 365 -3.79 5.60 -35.86
CA ALA A 365 -4.95 4.75 -35.56
C ALA A 365 -5.29 3.80 -36.73
N ALA A 366 -5.18 4.29 -37.96
CA ALA A 366 -5.41 3.50 -39.17
C ALA A 366 -4.37 2.39 -39.34
N ARG A 367 -3.10 2.55 -38.92
CA ARG A 367 -2.08 1.47 -38.98
C ARG A 367 -2.47 0.22 -38.20
N HIS A 368 -3.28 0.36 -37.16
CA HIS A 368 -3.83 -0.77 -36.40
C HIS A 368 -5.05 -1.42 -37.08
N GLY A 369 -5.43 -0.93 -38.25
CA GLY A 369 -6.54 -1.40 -39.07
C GLY A 369 -7.91 -1.09 -38.47
N TYR A 370 -8.05 0.02 -37.75
CA TYR A 370 -9.32 0.47 -37.19
C TYR A 370 -10.15 1.20 -38.26
N LEU A 371 -11.24 0.57 -38.71
CA LEU A 371 -12.07 0.98 -39.85
C LEU A 371 -12.50 2.46 -39.77
N PRO A 372 -13.07 2.97 -38.66
CA PRO A 372 -13.48 4.36 -38.58
C PRO A 372 -12.33 5.36 -38.78
N ALA A 373 -11.10 5.03 -38.37
CA ALA A 373 -9.94 5.88 -38.63
C ALA A 373 -9.46 5.80 -40.10
N VAL A 374 -9.57 4.63 -40.72
CA VAL A 374 -9.15 4.43 -42.13
C VAL A 374 -10.11 5.16 -43.08
N SER A 375 -11.42 5.11 -42.84
CA SER A 375 -12.42 5.83 -43.63
C SER A 375 -12.18 7.35 -43.60
N GLU A 376 -12.03 7.91 -42.41
CA GLU A 376 -11.77 9.34 -42.22
C GLU A 376 -10.43 9.77 -42.85
N LEU A 377 -9.39 8.95 -42.71
CA LEU A 377 -8.10 9.20 -43.36
C LEU A 377 -8.22 9.20 -44.89
N ALA A 378 -8.95 8.25 -45.47
CA ALA A 378 -9.15 8.16 -46.91
C ALA A 378 -9.93 9.37 -47.47
N GLU A 379 -10.91 9.88 -46.73
CA GLU A 379 -11.63 11.11 -47.10
C GLU A 379 -10.75 12.36 -47.00
N LEU A 380 -9.93 12.47 -45.94
CA LEU A 380 -8.99 13.57 -45.75
C LEU A 380 -7.95 13.64 -46.86
N LEU A 381 -7.36 12.50 -47.24
CA LEU A 381 -6.36 12.42 -48.31
C LEU A 381 -6.98 12.74 -49.69
N ARG A 382 -8.23 12.33 -49.92
CA ARG A 382 -8.99 12.72 -51.14
C ARG A 382 -9.25 14.21 -51.22
N ALA A 383 -9.55 14.84 -50.09
CA ALA A 383 -9.77 16.29 -50.01
C ALA A 383 -8.49 17.12 -50.19
N GLU A 384 -7.30 16.50 -50.16
CA GLU A 384 -5.99 17.17 -50.25
C GLU A 384 -5.37 17.17 -51.66
N ALA A 385 -5.87 16.41 -52.63
CA ALA A 385 -5.20 16.28 -53.93
C ALA A 385 -5.28 17.56 -54.81
N PRO A 386 -4.14 18.18 -55.22
CA PRO A 386 -4.05 18.92 -56.46
C PRO A 386 -3.49 18.02 -57.58
N ARG A 387 -3.81 18.40 -58.83
CA ARG A 387 -3.32 17.80 -60.07
C ARG A 387 -1.79 17.67 -60.10
N GLU A 388 -1.33 16.58 -60.72
CA GLU A 388 0.04 16.26 -61.15
C GLU A 388 0.97 15.67 -60.07
N THR A 389 1.21 14.38 -60.25
CA THR A 389 2.18 13.52 -59.59
C THR A 389 3.61 13.92 -59.97
N GLU A 390 4.41 14.36 -59.01
CA GLU A 390 5.84 14.05 -59.02
C GLU A 390 5.99 12.73 -58.26
N SER A 391 6.23 11.67 -59.04
CA SER A 391 6.75 10.41 -58.56
C SER A 391 8.18 10.66 -58.07
N ASP A 392 8.46 10.42 -56.80
CA ASP A 392 9.81 10.12 -56.35
C ASP A 392 9.68 9.07 -55.23
N ASP A 393 10.53 8.04 -55.37
CA ASP A 393 10.74 6.87 -54.50
C ASP A 393 9.86 5.62 -54.72
N ASP A 394 9.80 5.15 -55.97
CA ASP A 394 9.90 3.70 -56.26
C ASP A 394 11.36 3.29 -55.98
N ASP A 395 11.59 2.33 -55.07
CA ASP A 395 12.74 1.38 -55.10
C ASP A 395 12.92 0.52 -53.82
N ALA A 396 12.04 0.61 -52.80
CA ALA A 396 12.16 -0.22 -51.58
C ALA A 396 11.20 -1.42 -51.48
N ASP A 397 10.29 -1.61 -52.45
CA ASP A 397 9.20 -2.59 -52.34
C ASP A 397 9.46 -3.94 -53.01
N ASP A 398 10.52 -4.10 -53.81
CA ASP A 398 10.73 -5.27 -54.67
C ASP A 398 11.15 -6.59 -53.99
N GLU A 399 11.36 -6.61 -52.66
CA GLU A 399 11.72 -7.83 -51.91
C GLU A 399 10.62 -8.41 -51.00
N LEU A 400 9.42 -7.81 -50.93
CA LEU A 400 8.36 -8.26 -50.01
C LEU A 400 7.32 -9.17 -50.68
N ASP A 401 6.99 -10.28 -49.99
CA ASP A 401 5.90 -11.19 -50.38
C ASP A 401 4.57 -10.43 -50.55
N GLU A 402 3.75 -10.86 -51.50
CA GLU A 402 2.47 -10.22 -51.87
C GLU A 402 1.53 -10.11 -50.65
N THR A 403 1.66 -11.05 -49.71
CA THR A 403 0.96 -11.11 -48.42
C THR A 403 1.42 -10.03 -47.43
N ASP A 404 2.71 -9.70 -47.39
CA ASP A 404 3.27 -8.65 -46.53
C ASP A 404 2.93 -7.26 -47.09
N ARG A 405 2.97 -7.10 -48.41
CA ARG A 405 2.50 -5.87 -49.06
C ARG A 405 1.01 -5.62 -48.78
N ALA A 406 0.18 -6.66 -48.73
CA ALA A 406 -1.25 -6.56 -48.38
C ALA A 406 -1.53 -6.24 -46.89
N CYS A 407 -0.50 -6.12 -46.04
CA CYS A 407 -0.67 -5.75 -44.64
C CYS A 407 -0.38 -4.25 -44.36
N ARG A 408 0.01 -3.48 -45.38
CA ARG A 408 0.35 -2.05 -45.25
C ARG A 408 -0.86 -1.15 -45.50
N LEU A 409 -1.04 -0.15 -44.64
CA LEU A 409 -2.11 0.84 -44.73
C LEU A 409 -2.13 1.58 -46.08
N GLU A 410 -0.99 1.93 -46.65
CA GLU A 410 -0.89 2.62 -47.96
C GLU A 410 -1.54 1.83 -49.09
N GLN A 411 -1.35 0.51 -49.08
CA GLN A 411 -1.93 -0.40 -50.06
C GLN A 411 -3.43 -0.61 -49.83
N VAL A 412 -3.91 -0.42 -48.60
CA VAL A 412 -5.33 -0.45 -48.25
C VAL A 412 -6.02 0.82 -48.72
N LEU A 413 -5.37 1.98 -48.54
CA LEU A 413 -5.83 3.27 -49.04
C LEU A 413 -5.86 3.33 -50.56
N ALA A 414 -4.88 2.71 -51.25
CA ALA A 414 -4.88 2.58 -52.71
C ALA A 414 -6.01 1.67 -53.22
N ALA A 415 -6.30 0.57 -52.52
CA ALA A 415 -7.41 -0.33 -52.84
C ALA A 415 -8.78 0.20 -52.41
N TRP A 416 -8.82 1.28 -51.64
CA TRP A 416 -10.05 1.83 -51.06
C TRP A 416 -11.09 2.17 -52.14
N ASP A 417 -10.62 2.80 -53.23
CA ASP A 417 -11.47 3.24 -54.34
C ASP A 417 -11.44 2.30 -55.57
N ASP A 418 -10.61 1.25 -55.56
CA ASP A 418 -10.50 0.27 -56.64
C ASP A 418 -10.69 -1.17 -56.12
N ARG A 419 -11.97 -1.57 -56.07
CA ARG A 419 -12.40 -2.90 -55.64
C ARG A 419 -11.82 -4.01 -56.53
N ASP A 420 -11.86 -3.82 -57.84
CA ASP A 420 -11.48 -4.86 -58.80
C ASP A 420 -9.99 -5.18 -58.74
N ALA A 421 -9.13 -4.17 -58.49
CA ALA A 421 -7.71 -4.37 -58.29
C ALA A 421 -7.36 -4.89 -56.89
N GLY A 422 -8.07 -4.45 -55.85
CA GLY A 422 -7.75 -4.76 -54.45
C GLY A 422 -8.28 -6.10 -53.95
N GLU A 423 -9.54 -6.41 -54.22
CA GLU A 423 -10.28 -7.52 -53.59
C GLU A 423 -9.61 -8.90 -53.76
N PRO A 424 -9.12 -9.31 -54.96
CA PRO A 424 -8.48 -10.61 -55.14
C PRO A 424 -7.21 -10.78 -54.28
N ARG A 425 -6.45 -9.70 -54.10
CA ARG A 425 -5.19 -9.69 -53.32
C ARG A 425 -5.46 -9.83 -51.83
N TYR A 426 -6.41 -9.06 -51.28
CA TYR A 426 -6.76 -9.16 -49.86
C TYR A 426 -7.46 -10.48 -49.52
N ARG A 427 -8.25 -11.06 -50.43
CA ARG A 427 -8.80 -12.42 -50.25
C ARG A 427 -7.71 -13.48 -50.19
N ARG A 428 -6.73 -13.44 -51.08
CA ARG A 428 -5.57 -14.35 -51.05
C ARG A 428 -4.77 -14.19 -49.75
N ALA A 429 -4.52 -12.95 -49.33
CA ALA A 429 -3.79 -12.66 -48.10
C ALA A 429 -4.56 -13.10 -46.84
N ALA A 430 -5.87 -12.88 -46.76
CA ALA A 430 -6.70 -13.34 -45.64
C ALA A 430 -6.80 -14.87 -45.58
N ALA A 431 -6.84 -15.54 -46.73
CA ALA A 431 -6.84 -17.00 -46.83
C ALA A 431 -5.55 -17.64 -46.30
N SER A 432 -4.43 -16.89 -46.24
CA SER A 432 -3.17 -17.37 -45.66
C SER A 432 -3.21 -17.54 -44.13
N GLY A 433 -4.29 -17.11 -43.46
CA GLY A 433 -4.46 -17.29 -42.01
C GLY A 433 -4.00 -16.09 -41.17
N ARG A 434 -3.39 -15.07 -41.77
CA ARG A 434 -2.87 -13.89 -41.05
C ARG A 434 -4.01 -12.97 -40.57
N PRO A 435 -4.11 -12.69 -39.26
CA PRO A 435 -5.22 -11.91 -38.72
C PRO A 435 -5.22 -10.44 -39.16
N VAL A 436 -4.05 -9.85 -39.43
CA VAL A 436 -3.94 -8.49 -39.98
C VAL A 436 -4.54 -8.42 -41.38
N ALA A 437 -4.27 -9.40 -42.24
CA ALA A 437 -4.84 -9.46 -43.59
C ALA A 437 -6.35 -9.72 -43.57
N MET A 438 -6.83 -10.57 -42.66
CA MET A 438 -8.28 -10.77 -42.42
C MET A 438 -8.96 -9.49 -41.95
N ASN A 439 -8.30 -8.72 -41.09
CA ASN A 439 -8.79 -7.42 -40.65
C ASN A 439 -8.95 -6.47 -41.83
N TRP A 440 -7.90 -6.32 -42.64
CA TRP A 440 -7.91 -5.41 -43.79
C TRP A 440 -8.95 -5.77 -44.84
N LEU A 441 -9.11 -7.06 -45.12
CA LEU A 441 -10.19 -7.53 -45.98
C LEU A 441 -11.57 -7.17 -45.38
N GLY A 442 -11.76 -7.36 -44.07
CA GLY A 442 -12.98 -6.96 -43.38
C GLY A 442 -13.25 -5.46 -43.49
N VAL A 443 -12.24 -4.60 -43.29
CA VAL A 443 -12.33 -3.14 -43.44
C VAL A 443 -12.80 -2.76 -44.84
N LEU A 444 -12.16 -3.31 -45.88
CA LEU A 444 -12.51 -3.04 -47.28
C LEU A 444 -13.90 -3.56 -47.66
N LEU A 445 -14.28 -4.75 -47.17
CA LEU A 445 -15.62 -5.30 -47.41
C LEU A 445 -16.72 -4.44 -46.78
N VAL A 446 -16.51 -3.87 -45.58
CA VAL A 446 -17.48 -2.90 -45.02
C VAL A 446 -17.57 -1.66 -45.92
N HIS A 447 -16.44 -1.14 -46.39
CA HIS A 447 -16.43 0.01 -47.30
C HIS A 447 -17.18 -0.27 -48.62
N TRP A 448 -17.00 -1.46 -49.20
CA TRP A 448 -17.68 -1.88 -50.42
C TRP A 448 -19.13 -2.37 -50.23
N GLY A 449 -19.64 -2.36 -48.99
CA GLY A 449 -21.03 -2.70 -48.65
C GLY A 449 -21.29 -4.17 -48.31
N ASP A 450 -20.27 -5.02 -48.27
CA ASP A 450 -20.35 -6.46 -47.99
C ASP A 450 -20.21 -6.77 -46.48
N THR A 451 -21.06 -6.15 -45.66
CA THR A 451 -20.99 -6.20 -44.19
C THR A 451 -21.13 -7.61 -43.60
N GLY A 452 -21.91 -8.48 -44.23
CA GLY A 452 -22.09 -9.87 -43.79
C GLY A 452 -20.87 -10.76 -44.00
N GLU A 453 -20.06 -10.50 -45.04
CA GLU A 453 -18.77 -11.19 -45.24
C GLU A 453 -17.72 -10.58 -44.31
N ALA A 454 -17.71 -9.25 -44.14
CA ALA A 454 -16.81 -8.55 -43.25
C ALA A 454 -16.89 -9.04 -41.79
N GLU A 455 -18.12 -9.23 -41.27
CA GLU A 455 -18.33 -9.75 -39.91
C GLU A 455 -17.65 -11.10 -39.69
N GLN A 456 -17.72 -12.01 -40.67
CA GLN A 456 -17.11 -13.34 -40.58
C GLN A 456 -15.59 -13.24 -40.49
N TRP A 457 -14.99 -12.34 -41.27
CA TRP A 457 -13.55 -12.09 -41.25
C TRP A 457 -13.10 -11.42 -39.95
N PHE A 458 -13.84 -10.44 -39.42
CA PHE A 458 -13.52 -9.83 -38.13
C PHE A 458 -13.63 -10.81 -36.97
N ARG A 459 -14.66 -11.69 -36.95
CA ARG A 459 -14.77 -12.75 -35.94
C ARG A 459 -13.59 -13.72 -36.00
N ARG A 460 -13.20 -14.12 -37.21
CA ARG A 460 -12.08 -15.05 -37.42
C ARG A 460 -10.74 -14.44 -37.01
N ALA A 461 -10.53 -13.16 -37.29
CA ALA A 461 -9.32 -12.42 -36.91
C ALA A 461 -9.29 -12.10 -35.41
N GLY A 462 -10.43 -11.66 -34.84
CA GLY A 462 -10.57 -11.25 -33.44
C GLY A 462 -10.58 -12.41 -32.45
N ALA A 463 -10.81 -13.65 -32.91
CA ALA A 463 -10.64 -14.86 -32.12
C ALA A 463 -9.16 -15.18 -31.80
N GLN A 464 -8.20 -14.54 -32.49
CA GLN A 464 -6.78 -14.71 -32.23
C GLN A 464 -6.31 -13.75 -31.12
N ASP A 465 -5.38 -14.20 -30.27
CA ASP A 465 -5.16 -13.66 -28.92
C ASP A 465 -4.60 -12.22 -28.86
N ARG A 466 -4.03 -11.70 -29.96
CA ARG A 466 -3.28 -10.43 -30.00
C ARG A 466 -3.89 -9.33 -30.88
N CYS A 467 -5.14 -9.48 -31.29
CA CYS A 467 -5.71 -8.64 -32.35
C CYS A 467 -6.77 -7.65 -31.82
N VAL A 468 -6.35 -6.43 -31.49
CA VAL A 468 -7.24 -5.34 -31.02
C VAL A 468 -8.11 -4.77 -32.14
N GLY A 469 -7.51 -4.45 -33.30
CA GLY A 469 -8.20 -3.84 -34.44
C GLY A 469 -9.47 -4.58 -34.92
N PRO A 470 -9.44 -5.90 -35.18
CA PRO A 470 -10.61 -6.64 -35.61
C PRO A 470 -11.74 -6.69 -34.57
N ARG A 471 -11.41 -6.71 -33.28
CA ARG A 471 -12.39 -6.74 -32.19
C ARG A 471 -13.13 -5.41 -32.09
N LEU A 472 -12.41 -4.29 -32.25
CA LEU A 472 -13.01 -2.96 -32.30
C LEU A 472 -13.86 -2.78 -33.56
N ASN A 473 -13.38 -3.20 -34.73
CA ASN A 473 -14.15 -3.13 -35.98
C ASN A 473 -15.42 -3.97 -35.92
N LEU A 474 -15.36 -5.16 -35.33
CA LEU A 474 -16.53 -6.00 -35.11
C LEU A 474 -17.52 -5.33 -34.17
N ALA A 475 -17.06 -4.71 -33.08
CA ALA A 475 -17.93 -4.01 -32.15
C ALA A 475 -18.66 -2.84 -32.83
N VAL A 476 -17.96 -2.04 -33.64
CA VAL A 476 -18.56 -0.96 -34.43
C VAL A 476 -19.62 -1.50 -35.39
N LEU A 477 -19.28 -2.55 -36.15
CA LEU A 477 -20.22 -3.16 -37.10
C LEU A 477 -21.47 -3.73 -36.41
N LEU A 478 -21.31 -4.33 -35.22
CA LEU A 478 -22.41 -4.87 -34.44
C LEU A 478 -23.33 -3.78 -33.88
N ASP A 479 -22.77 -2.64 -33.47
CA ASP A 479 -23.57 -1.49 -33.04
C ASP A 479 -24.39 -0.90 -34.17
N ASP A 480 -23.81 -0.77 -35.36
CA ASP A 480 -24.53 -0.31 -36.57
C ASP A 480 -25.67 -1.27 -36.96
N GLN A 481 -25.54 -2.56 -36.64
CA GLN A 481 -26.58 -3.57 -36.81
C GLN A 481 -27.60 -3.64 -35.64
N GLY A 482 -27.46 -2.80 -34.61
CA GLY A 482 -28.32 -2.78 -33.42
C GLY A 482 -28.05 -3.90 -32.40
N ARG A 483 -26.91 -4.59 -32.49
CA ARG A 483 -26.50 -5.71 -31.61
C ARG A 483 -25.60 -5.23 -30.47
N GLN A 484 -26.07 -4.24 -29.72
CA GLN A 484 -25.28 -3.50 -28.71
C GLN A 484 -24.70 -4.38 -27.60
N GLU A 485 -25.43 -5.40 -27.15
CA GLU A 485 -24.95 -6.30 -26.09
C GLU A 485 -23.73 -7.11 -26.54
N GLU A 486 -23.75 -7.56 -27.80
CA GLU A 486 -22.64 -8.32 -28.35
C GLU A 486 -21.44 -7.42 -28.65
N ALA A 487 -21.69 -6.20 -29.15
CA ALA A 487 -20.64 -5.19 -29.32
C ALA A 487 -19.93 -4.88 -28.00
N ARG A 488 -20.68 -4.72 -26.90
CA ARG A 488 -20.12 -4.50 -25.55
C ARG A 488 -19.22 -5.65 -25.12
N GLN A 489 -19.61 -6.90 -25.38
CA GLN A 489 -18.78 -8.07 -25.05
C GLN A 489 -17.46 -8.09 -25.82
N TRP A 490 -17.47 -7.66 -27.09
CA TRP A 490 -16.25 -7.55 -27.89
C TRP A 490 -15.34 -6.41 -27.42
N ARG A 491 -15.89 -5.26 -27.01
CA ARG A 491 -15.12 -4.19 -26.35
C ARG A 491 -14.52 -4.63 -25.02
N GLN A 492 -15.28 -5.36 -24.20
CA GLN A 492 -14.78 -5.88 -22.92
C GLN A 492 -13.57 -6.82 -23.13
N ARG A 493 -13.57 -7.64 -24.19
CA ARG A 493 -12.41 -8.49 -24.53
C ARG A 493 -11.17 -7.70 -24.93
N VAL A 494 -11.34 -6.51 -25.48
CA VAL A 494 -10.23 -5.59 -25.77
C VAL A 494 -9.68 -5.03 -24.45
N ALA A 495 -10.55 -4.54 -23.58
CA ALA A 495 -10.18 -4.04 -22.26
C ALA A 495 -9.47 -5.09 -21.39
N ASP A 496 -10.00 -6.32 -21.33
CA ASP A 496 -9.41 -7.42 -20.57
C ASP A 496 -8.01 -7.80 -21.08
N ARG A 497 -7.76 -7.70 -22.40
CA ARG A 497 -6.44 -7.98 -22.98
C ARG A 497 -5.43 -6.90 -22.65
N PHE A 498 -5.83 -5.62 -22.71
CA PHE A 498 -4.97 -4.53 -22.28
C PHE A 498 -4.58 -4.67 -20.80
N ALA A 499 -5.54 -5.03 -19.93
CA ALA A 499 -5.27 -5.31 -18.52
C ALA A 499 -4.26 -6.46 -18.34
N GLN A 500 -4.36 -7.50 -19.18
CA GLN A 500 -3.44 -8.64 -19.15
C GLN A 500 -2.02 -8.26 -19.61
N GLU A 501 -1.87 -7.44 -20.65
CA GLU A 501 -0.55 -7.00 -21.15
C GLU A 501 0.18 -6.09 -20.14
N VAL A 502 -0.57 -5.24 -19.44
CA VAL A 502 -0.03 -4.46 -18.31
C VAL A 502 0.47 -5.39 -17.20
N ALA A 503 -0.33 -6.40 -16.84
CA ALA A 503 0.07 -7.38 -15.83
C ALA A 503 1.28 -8.24 -16.25
N GLU A 504 1.38 -8.61 -17.53
CA GLU A 504 2.53 -9.34 -18.09
C GLU A 504 3.81 -8.48 -18.08
N SER A 505 3.72 -7.20 -18.49
CA SER A 505 4.86 -6.27 -18.47
C SER A 505 5.35 -5.95 -17.05
N GLU A 506 4.44 -5.90 -16.08
CA GLU A 506 4.80 -5.70 -14.67
C GLU A 506 5.34 -6.96 -14.02
N ALA A 507 4.85 -8.15 -14.41
CA ALA A 507 5.41 -9.41 -13.97
C ALA A 507 6.86 -9.59 -14.45
N GLU A 508 7.16 -9.23 -15.71
CA GLU A 508 8.54 -9.20 -16.23
C GLU A 508 9.41 -8.18 -15.48
N ALA A 509 8.89 -6.98 -15.21
CA ALA A 509 9.61 -5.95 -14.45
C ALA A 509 9.86 -6.31 -12.98
N LEU A 510 9.00 -7.14 -12.37
CA LEU A 510 9.14 -7.67 -11.01
C LEU A 510 10.10 -8.86 -10.95
N GLU A 511 10.08 -9.74 -11.96
CA GLU A 511 11.04 -10.84 -12.11
C GLU A 511 12.47 -10.30 -12.34
N ASP A 512 12.65 -9.26 -13.14
CA ASP A 512 13.94 -8.57 -13.33
C ASP A 512 14.47 -7.90 -12.04
N ARG A 513 13.59 -7.62 -11.07
CA ARG A 513 13.93 -7.03 -9.76
C ARG A 513 14.07 -8.05 -8.63
N GLY A 514 13.94 -9.34 -8.93
CA GLY A 514 14.13 -10.44 -7.96
C GLY A 514 13.04 -10.57 -6.90
N LEU A 515 11.86 -9.99 -7.12
CA LEU A 515 10.73 -10.04 -6.19
C LEU A 515 9.79 -11.20 -6.58
N THR A 516 9.60 -12.18 -5.69
CA THR A 516 8.70 -13.31 -5.94
C THR A 516 7.22 -12.92 -5.79
N ARG A 517 6.42 -13.44 -6.73
CA ARG A 517 4.97 -13.21 -6.93
C ARG A 517 4.17 -13.18 -5.63
N TYR A 518 3.69 -12.00 -5.27
CA TYR A 518 2.58 -11.83 -4.32
C TYR A 518 1.24 -12.12 -5.04
N ASP A 519 0.31 -12.73 -4.31
CA ASP A 519 -0.91 -13.41 -4.76
C ASP A 519 -1.65 -12.79 -5.97
N ASP A 520 -1.60 -13.53 -7.08
CA ASP A 520 -1.99 -13.24 -8.47
C ASP A 520 -3.49 -12.89 -8.66
N ARG A 521 -4.33 -13.17 -7.67
CA ARG A 521 -5.79 -12.97 -7.77
C ARG A 521 -6.22 -11.54 -7.41
N THR A 522 -5.68 -11.00 -6.33
CA THR A 522 -6.05 -9.67 -5.81
C THR A 522 -5.53 -8.55 -6.72
N TYR A 523 -4.38 -8.78 -7.36
CA TYR A 523 -3.77 -7.85 -8.30
C TYR A 523 -4.59 -7.73 -9.60
N ARG A 524 -4.98 -8.87 -10.20
CA ARG A 524 -5.83 -8.90 -11.39
C ARG A 524 -7.21 -8.28 -11.16
N GLU A 525 -7.76 -8.43 -9.95
CA GLU A 525 -9.03 -7.76 -9.58
C GLU A 525 -8.87 -6.23 -9.46
N ARG A 526 -7.73 -5.74 -8.96
CA ARG A 526 -7.44 -4.29 -8.90
C ARG A 526 -7.19 -3.69 -10.28
N ALA A 527 -6.42 -4.37 -11.14
CA ALA A 527 -6.20 -3.95 -12.51
C ALA A 527 -7.51 -3.93 -13.33
N ARG A 528 -8.38 -4.95 -13.16
CA ARG A 528 -9.72 -4.94 -13.78
C ARG A 528 -10.60 -3.79 -13.31
N LYS A 529 -10.54 -3.42 -12.03
CA LYS A 529 -11.29 -2.29 -11.45
C LYS A 529 -10.77 -0.91 -11.84
N ALA A 530 -9.51 -0.82 -12.29
CA ALA A 530 -8.94 0.43 -12.78
C ALA A 530 -9.18 0.63 -14.29
N VAL A 531 -9.45 -0.46 -15.02
CA VAL A 531 -9.74 -0.45 -16.46
C VAL A 531 -11.25 -0.40 -16.76
N GLN A 532 -12.09 -0.98 -15.90
CA GLN A 532 -13.54 -0.70 -15.87
C GLN A 532 -13.81 0.70 -15.32
#